data_AF-A0A954VEU7-F1
#
_entry.id   AF-A0A954VEU7-F1
#
_cell.length_a   1.000
_cell.length_b   1.000
_cell.length_c   1.000
_cell.angle_alpha   90.00
_cell.angle_beta   90.00
_cell.angle_gamma   90.00
#
_symmetry.space_group_name_H-M   'P 1'
#
loop_
_entity.id
_entity.type
_entity.pdbx_description
1 polymer ?
#
loop_
_entity_poly.entity_id
_entity_poly.type
_entity_poly.pdbx_seq_one_letter_code
_entity_poly.pdbx_strand_id
1 'polypeptide(L)'
;MLRKNANNRKSNLLSRFRQRQQRRGKRTMGTETLEGRQLLATSPILLGLAPNVTYNENTVNTAPQVIDSNVFLIDDGPNFNGGSVTVSYSAGGSAQDNLTVINTDNGTGTTTDDITVSGSNISYGGVQIGTMSGGSSGSSLNVSLNASATPTAVDRLLESLAYGNSSDSPAGSRTIRVDVNDGADPAAAPRFTIINVTAENEKDFGDAPASYGTAEHTNSATGIPQSRLNGAFDAESVANSSANAQGDDTYGADDEADAVNANRFAPGFAVDLNIGANVHSTVGSIISAWVDYNIDGDFNDAGERVITNAVVANGNNAFTINVPQTATPGTTFMRVRITDNDGDNLNSATATR
;
A
#
# COMPACT_ATOMS: atom_id res chain seq x y z
N MET A 1 43.36 57.60 -54.80
CA MET A 1 43.85 56.21 -54.80
C MET A 1 42.95 55.19 -54.08
N LEU A 2 41.75 55.56 -53.57
CA LEU A 2 40.85 54.62 -52.87
C LEU A 2 39.74 53.99 -53.73
N ARG A 3 39.58 54.35 -55.02
CA ARG A 3 38.50 53.81 -55.88
C ARG A 3 38.92 52.68 -56.84
N LYS A 4 40.22 52.40 -57.05
CA LYS A 4 40.70 51.28 -57.91
C LYS A 4 40.81 49.93 -57.19
N ASN A 5 40.91 49.90 -55.85
CA ASN A 5 41.04 48.66 -55.07
C ASN A 5 39.70 47.94 -54.75
N ALA A 6 38.56 48.62 -54.92
CA ALA A 6 37.24 48.02 -54.72
C ALA A 6 36.77 47.16 -55.92
N ASN A 7 37.19 47.50 -57.14
CA ASN A 7 36.75 46.79 -58.35
C ASN A 7 37.48 45.46 -58.58
N ASN A 8 38.75 45.33 -58.18
CA ASN A 8 39.48 44.05 -58.26
C ASN A 8 39.01 43.01 -57.22
N ARG A 9 38.49 43.45 -56.07
CA ARG A 9 37.94 42.53 -55.05
C ARG A 9 36.53 42.01 -55.39
N LYS A 10 35.70 42.81 -56.07
CA LYS A 10 34.37 42.35 -56.56
C LYS A 10 34.47 41.38 -57.74
N SER A 11 35.42 41.58 -58.67
CA SER A 11 35.65 40.69 -59.82
C SER A 11 36.07 39.26 -59.42
N ASN A 12 36.93 39.13 -58.40
CA ASN A 12 37.38 37.82 -57.90
C ASN A 12 36.34 37.06 -57.06
N LEU A 13 35.36 37.74 -56.45
CA LEU A 13 34.26 37.08 -55.72
C LEU A 13 33.18 36.54 -56.67
N LEU A 14 32.88 37.24 -57.77
CA LEU A 14 31.88 36.78 -58.76
C LEU A 14 32.37 35.60 -59.61
N SER A 15 33.67 35.48 -59.89
CA SER A 15 34.23 34.31 -60.60
C SER A 15 34.21 33.04 -59.72
N ARG A 16 34.51 33.19 -58.42
CA ARG A 16 34.44 32.08 -57.44
C ARG A 16 33.00 31.67 -57.10
N PHE A 17 32.03 32.59 -57.18
CA PHE A 17 30.61 32.27 -57.03
C PHE A 17 30.04 31.57 -58.29
N ARG A 18 30.43 31.98 -59.51
CA ARG A 18 30.05 31.28 -60.75
C ARG A 18 30.69 29.89 -60.89
N GLN A 19 31.94 29.69 -60.45
CA GLN A 19 32.56 28.35 -60.40
C GLN A 19 31.94 27.41 -59.35
N ARG A 20 31.42 27.94 -58.23
CA ARG A 20 30.67 27.15 -57.23
C ARG A 20 29.26 26.78 -57.69
N GLN A 21 28.59 27.64 -58.47
CA GLN A 21 27.26 27.35 -59.01
C GLN A 21 27.28 26.44 -60.26
N GLN A 22 28.34 26.47 -61.08
CA GLN A 22 28.50 25.54 -62.20
C GLN A 22 28.89 24.10 -61.78
N ARG A 23 29.44 23.92 -60.57
CA ARG A 23 29.58 22.58 -59.96
C ARG A 23 28.28 22.05 -59.34
N ARG A 24 27.24 22.88 -59.27
CA ARG A 24 25.93 22.57 -58.68
C ARG A 24 24.83 22.33 -59.71
N GLY A 25 25.15 22.23 -60.99
CA GLY A 25 24.16 22.06 -62.05
C GLY A 25 24.67 21.22 -63.22
N LYS A 26 25.05 19.96 -62.97
CA LYS A 26 25.03 18.86 -63.94
C LYS A 26 25.36 17.52 -63.25
N ARG A 27 24.47 17.04 -62.38
CA ARG A 27 24.35 15.60 -62.15
C ARG A 27 23.06 15.19 -62.84
N THR A 28 23.23 14.59 -64.02
CA THR A 28 22.25 13.73 -64.65
C THR A 28 21.54 12.91 -63.58
N MET A 29 20.21 12.82 -63.64
CA MET A 29 19.39 12.01 -62.73
C MET A 29 19.88 10.55 -62.75
N GLY A 30 20.82 10.23 -61.87
CA GLY A 30 20.84 8.92 -61.25
C GLY A 30 19.69 8.92 -60.26
N THR A 31 18.91 7.85 -60.26
CA THR A 31 17.99 7.51 -59.18
C THR A 31 18.81 7.33 -57.89
N GLU A 32 19.20 8.42 -57.24
CA GLU A 32 19.55 8.40 -55.82
C GLU A 32 18.21 8.30 -55.09
N THR A 33 17.76 7.06 -54.90
CA THR A 33 16.78 6.74 -53.87
C THR A 33 17.31 7.37 -52.58
N LEU A 34 16.51 8.24 -51.96
CA LEU A 34 16.77 8.77 -50.61
C LEU A 34 16.64 7.62 -49.61
N GLU A 35 17.59 6.69 -49.64
CA GLU A 35 17.80 5.67 -48.62
C GLU A 35 18.75 6.28 -47.59
N GLY A 36 18.32 6.38 -46.32
CA GLY A 36 19.28 6.51 -45.22
C GLY A 36 19.35 7.86 -44.49
N ARG A 37 18.25 8.58 -44.34
CA ARG A 37 17.95 9.12 -43.01
C ARG A 37 16.77 8.34 -42.47
N GLN A 38 17.02 7.08 -42.12
CA GLN A 38 16.19 6.41 -41.14
C GLN A 38 16.21 7.34 -39.93
N LEU A 39 15.06 7.93 -39.61
CA LEU A 39 14.80 8.40 -38.26
C LEU A 39 15.18 7.19 -37.40
N LEU A 40 16.26 7.33 -36.62
CA LEU A 40 16.57 6.32 -35.62
C LEU A 40 15.29 6.21 -34.81
N ALA A 41 14.70 5.04 -34.82
CA ALA A 41 13.50 4.77 -34.06
C ALA A 41 13.77 5.21 -32.62
N THR A 42 12.85 6.02 -32.12
CA THR A 42 13.07 6.74 -30.86
C THR A 42 12.51 5.88 -29.76
N SER A 43 13.35 5.55 -28.77
CA SER A 43 12.88 4.87 -27.56
C SER A 43 11.61 5.55 -27.00
N PRO A 44 10.65 4.78 -26.45
CA PRO A 44 9.38 5.33 -26.00
C PRO A 44 9.57 6.43 -24.96
N ILE A 45 8.72 7.46 -24.96
CA ILE A 45 8.79 8.57 -24.00
C ILE A 45 7.50 8.60 -23.18
N LEU A 46 7.62 8.30 -21.89
CA LEU A 46 6.55 8.46 -20.92
C LEU A 46 6.56 9.87 -20.30
N LEU A 47 5.49 10.60 -20.54
CA LEU A 47 5.20 11.93 -20.01
C LEU A 47 4.03 11.86 -19.02
N GLY A 48 3.80 12.96 -18.30
CA GLY A 48 2.63 13.09 -17.42
C GLY A 48 2.76 12.42 -16.05
N LEU A 49 3.56 11.35 -15.91
CA LEU A 49 3.70 10.61 -14.65
C LEU A 49 3.94 11.55 -13.45
N ALA A 50 2.97 11.57 -12.54
CA ALA A 50 2.96 12.38 -11.35
C ALA A 50 4.21 12.09 -10.50
N PRO A 51 4.88 13.12 -9.96
CA PRO A 51 6.08 12.91 -9.14
C PRO A 51 5.76 12.22 -7.81
N ASN A 52 4.52 12.30 -7.35
CA ASN A 52 4.02 11.60 -6.18
C ASN A 52 2.51 11.35 -6.27
N VAL A 53 2.07 10.31 -5.56
CA VAL A 53 0.68 9.99 -5.25
C VAL A 53 0.60 9.61 -3.77
N THR A 54 -0.50 9.91 -3.11
CA THR A 54 -0.70 9.61 -1.68
C THR A 54 -1.98 8.81 -1.49
N TYR A 55 -1.88 7.73 -0.74
CA TYR A 55 -3.03 6.93 -0.31
C TYR A 55 -3.12 6.88 1.21
N ASN A 56 -4.33 6.62 1.69
CA ASN A 56 -4.54 6.13 3.04
C ASN A 56 -4.33 4.62 3.06
N GLU A 57 -3.74 4.11 4.13
CA GLU A 57 -3.46 2.69 4.36
C GLU A 57 -4.67 1.79 4.12
N ASN A 58 -5.80 2.03 4.80
CA ASN A 58 -6.98 1.18 4.68
C ASN A 58 -7.51 1.12 3.24
N THR A 59 -7.30 2.18 2.46
CA THR A 59 -7.71 2.23 1.04
C THR A 59 -6.90 1.23 0.20
N VAL A 60 -5.58 1.18 0.40
CA VAL A 60 -4.69 0.28 -0.34
C VAL A 60 -4.64 -1.14 0.23
N ASN A 61 -5.05 -1.36 1.50
CA ASN A 61 -5.32 -2.68 2.07
C ASN A 61 -6.60 -3.29 1.49
N THR A 62 -7.65 -2.48 1.33
CA THR A 62 -8.93 -2.95 0.80
C THR A 62 -8.81 -3.39 -0.66
N ALA A 63 -8.17 -2.57 -1.50
CA ALA A 63 -7.96 -2.88 -2.91
C ALA A 63 -6.83 -2.06 -3.54
N PRO A 64 -6.14 -2.58 -4.57
CA PRO A 64 -5.16 -1.80 -5.32
C PRO A 64 -5.75 -0.54 -5.96
N GLN A 65 -5.01 0.57 -5.90
CA GLN A 65 -5.39 1.89 -6.41
C GLN A 65 -4.51 2.32 -7.60
N VAL A 66 -5.10 3.00 -8.59
CA VAL A 66 -4.39 3.48 -9.80
C VAL A 66 -3.32 4.50 -9.44
N ILE A 67 -2.06 4.23 -9.79
CA ILE A 67 -0.90 5.08 -9.51
C ILE A 67 -1.04 6.46 -10.17
N ASP A 68 -1.36 6.49 -11.46
CA ASP A 68 -1.60 7.71 -12.21
C ASP A 68 -2.48 7.41 -13.42
N SER A 69 -3.63 8.08 -13.50
CA SER A 69 -4.61 7.91 -14.59
C SER A 69 -4.42 8.91 -15.73
N ASN A 70 -3.42 9.79 -15.65
CA ASN A 70 -3.17 10.84 -16.64
C ASN A 70 -1.70 10.85 -17.06
N VAL A 71 -1.29 9.78 -17.73
CA VAL A 71 0.02 9.67 -18.35
C VAL A 71 -0.10 9.80 -19.87
N PHE A 72 1.02 10.03 -20.55
CA PHE A 72 1.02 10.09 -22.00
C PHE A 72 2.28 9.44 -22.58
N LEU A 73 2.09 8.44 -23.44
CA LEU A 73 3.15 7.72 -24.12
C LEU A 73 3.33 8.19 -25.55
N ILE A 74 4.57 8.51 -25.90
CA ILE A 74 4.98 8.81 -27.28
C ILE A 74 5.90 7.69 -27.76
N ASP A 75 5.58 7.14 -28.92
CA ASP A 75 6.39 6.18 -29.66
C ASP A 75 6.17 6.40 -31.17
N ASP A 76 7.20 6.21 -31.98
CA ASP A 76 7.14 6.27 -33.45
C ASP A 76 6.94 4.88 -34.09
N GLY A 77 7.03 3.81 -33.30
CA GLY A 77 6.72 2.43 -33.68
C GLY A 77 5.22 2.15 -33.86
N PRO A 78 4.85 1.13 -34.67
CA PRO A 78 3.45 0.73 -34.85
C PRO A 78 2.89 -0.08 -33.68
N ASN A 79 3.76 -0.76 -32.93
CA ASN A 79 3.42 -1.59 -31.76
C ASN A 79 4.68 -1.91 -30.94
N PHE A 80 4.45 -2.49 -29.76
CA PHE A 80 5.46 -2.87 -28.78
C PHE A 80 5.75 -4.38 -28.80
N ASN A 81 5.73 -5.04 -29.97
CA ASN A 81 5.90 -6.49 -30.05
C ASN A 81 7.26 -6.94 -29.51
N GLY A 82 7.28 -7.79 -28.48
CA GLY A 82 8.51 -8.22 -27.82
C GLY A 82 9.05 -7.17 -26.83
N GLY A 83 8.35 -6.06 -26.66
CA GLY A 83 8.59 -5.04 -25.65
C GLY A 83 8.01 -5.40 -24.28
N SER A 84 8.10 -4.46 -23.34
CA SER A 84 7.54 -4.62 -22.00
C SER A 84 7.23 -3.30 -21.30
N VAL A 85 6.29 -3.36 -20.36
CA VAL A 85 6.17 -2.38 -19.26
C VAL A 85 6.66 -3.06 -17.99
N THR A 86 7.68 -2.50 -17.35
CA THR A 86 8.19 -3.00 -16.06
C THR A 86 8.02 -1.95 -14.98
N VAL A 87 7.42 -2.33 -13.86
CA VAL A 87 7.22 -1.47 -12.68
C VAL A 87 7.93 -2.12 -11.50
N SER A 88 8.80 -1.36 -10.83
CA SER A 88 9.66 -1.89 -9.77
C SER A 88 9.84 -0.89 -8.63
N TYR A 89 10.18 -1.40 -7.44
CA TYR A 89 10.59 -0.58 -6.31
C TYR A 89 12.07 -0.24 -6.43
N SER A 90 12.41 1.04 -6.65
CA SER A 90 13.80 1.49 -6.60
C SER A 90 14.28 1.80 -5.18
N ALA A 91 13.34 2.06 -4.27
CA ALA A 91 13.58 2.23 -2.83
C ALA A 91 12.28 2.05 -2.04
N GLY A 92 12.38 1.60 -0.78
CA GLY A 92 11.25 1.56 0.17
C GLY A 92 10.20 0.48 -0.06
N GLY A 93 10.41 -0.45 -1.00
CA GLY A 93 9.52 -1.60 -1.19
C GLY A 93 9.66 -2.66 -0.08
N SER A 94 8.57 -3.33 0.27
CA SER A 94 8.49 -4.43 1.21
C SER A 94 7.73 -5.63 0.64
N ALA A 95 7.73 -6.76 1.36
CA ALA A 95 7.01 -7.96 0.97
C ALA A 95 5.47 -7.83 1.07
N GLN A 96 4.96 -6.76 1.69
CA GLN A 96 3.53 -6.45 1.79
C GLN A 96 3.06 -5.56 0.63
N ASP A 97 3.99 -4.98 -0.14
CA ASP A 97 3.67 -4.13 -1.27
C ASP A 97 3.34 -4.98 -2.53
N ASN A 98 2.30 -4.59 -3.27
CA ASN A 98 1.88 -5.24 -4.51
C ASN A 98 1.74 -4.22 -5.64
N LEU A 99 2.34 -4.51 -6.80
CA LEU A 99 2.14 -3.80 -8.06
C LEU A 99 1.28 -4.65 -8.99
N THR A 100 0.26 -4.07 -9.60
CA THR A 100 -0.65 -4.81 -10.49
C THR A 100 -1.19 -3.91 -11.61
N VAL A 101 -2.03 -4.51 -12.45
CA VAL A 101 -2.89 -3.82 -13.41
C VAL A 101 -4.33 -4.04 -12.95
N ILE A 102 -5.14 -2.99 -12.90
CA ILE A 102 -6.57 -3.10 -12.60
C ILE A 102 -7.42 -2.77 -13.82
N ASN A 103 -8.63 -3.31 -13.85
CA ASN A 103 -9.59 -2.97 -14.91
C ASN A 103 -9.98 -1.49 -14.79
N THR A 104 -9.94 -0.78 -15.91
CA THR A 104 -10.30 0.65 -15.97
C THR A 104 -11.75 0.89 -16.39
N ASP A 105 -12.55 -0.17 -16.51
CA ASP A 105 -13.91 -0.15 -17.09
C ASP A 105 -14.98 0.54 -16.23
N ASN A 106 -14.65 1.01 -15.03
CA ASN A 106 -15.59 1.56 -14.04
C ASN A 106 -16.86 0.70 -13.86
N GLY A 107 -16.80 -0.62 -14.14
CA GLY A 107 -17.96 -1.53 -14.12
C GLY A 107 -19.02 -1.27 -15.21
N THR A 108 -18.72 -0.50 -16.25
CA THR A 108 -19.70 -0.09 -17.29
C THR A 108 -19.81 -1.04 -18.48
N GLY A 109 -18.87 -1.98 -18.64
CA GLY A 109 -18.93 -3.03 -19.66
C GLY A 109 -18.79 -2.54 -21.11
N THR A 110 -18.29 -1.33 -21.35
CA THR A 110 -18.02 -0.81 -22.70
C THR A 110 -16.63 -1.19 -23.18
N THR A 111 -16.55 -2.14 -24.10
CA THR A 111 -15.33 -2.93 -24.33
C THR A 111 -14.25 -2.30 -25.21
N THR A 112 -14.44 -1.12 -25.81
CA THR A 112 -13.56 -0.68 -26.93
C THR A 112 -12.27 0.01 -26.49
N ASP A 113 -12.23 0.66 -25.33
CA ASP A 113 -11.09 1.46 -24.86
C ASP A 113 -10.59 1.10 -23.45
N ASP A 114 -11.00 -0.06 -22.95
CA ASP A 114 -10.74 -0.48 -21.57
C ASP A 114 -9.63 -1.51 -21.48
N ILE A 115 -8.85 -1.42 -20.40
CA ILE A 115 -7.95 -2.48 -19.97
C ILE A 115 -8.76 -3.51 -19.19
N THR A 116 -8.58 -4.76 -19.55
CA THR A 116 -9.17 -5.91 -18.85
C THR A 116 -8.09 -6.92 -18.49
N VAL A 117 -8.19 -7.48 -17.30
CA VAL A 117 -7.28 -8.50 -16.77
C VAL A 117 -8.06 -9.80 -16.54
N SER A 118 -7.59 -10.89 -17.14
CA SER A 118 -8.14 -12.23 -16.95
C SER A 118 -7.01 -13.22 -16.67
N GLY A 119 -6.87 -13.62 -15.41
CA GLY A 119 -5.66 -14.33 -14.95
C GLY A 119 -4.45 -13.43 -15.16
N SER A 120 -3.48 -13.89 -15.97
CA SER A 120 -2.32 -13.08 -16.34
C SER A 120 -2.46 -12.35 -17.67
N ASN A 121 -3.57 -12.53 -18.40
CA ASN A 121 -3.75 -11.91 -19.71
C ASN A 121 -4.28 -10.49 -19.56
N ILE A 122 -3.64 -9.54 -20.24
CA ILE A 122 -4.06 -8.14 -20.32
C ILE A 122 -4.58 -7.87 -21.73
N SER A 123 -5.80 -7.33 -21.82
CA SER A 123 -6.43 -6.98 -23.10
C SER A 123 -6.88 -5.53 -23.14
N TYR A 124 -6.78 -4.91 -24.32
CA TYR A 124 -7.34 -3.60 -24.64
C TYR A 124 -8.36 -3.79 -25.77
N GLY A 125 -9.56 -3.23 -25.66
CA GLY A 125 -10.55 -3.40 -26.72
C GLY A 125 -11.09 -4.84 -26.85
N GLY A 126 -10.87 -5.69 -25.85
CA GLY A 126 -11.09 -7.15 -25.92
C GLY A 126 -9.99 -7.94 -26.66
N VAL A 127 -8.93 -7.28 -27.15
CA VAL A 127 -7.79 -7.91 -27.81
C VAL A 127 -6.63 -8.01 -26.83
N GLN A 128 -6.07 -9.20 -26.63
CA GLN A 128 -4.92 -9.38 -25.76
C GLN A 128 -3.70 -8.61 -26.29
N ILE A 129 -3.15 -7.74 -25.46
CA ILE A 129 -1.96 -6.91 -25.76
C ILE A 129 -0.71 -7.37 -25.00
N GLY A 130 -0.88 -8.13 -23.92
CA GLY A 130 0.25 -8.59 -23.13
C GLY A 130 -0.09 -9.67 -22.11
N THR A 131 0.94 -10.08 -21.39
CA THR A 131 0.85 -11.03 -20.27
C THR A 131 1.63 -10.48 -19.08
N MET A 132 0.98 -10.39 -17.92
CA MET A 132 1.59 -9.93 -16.67
C MET A 132 2.27 -11.07 -15.91
N SER A 133 3.34 -10.73 -15.20
CA SER A 133 4.07 -11.60 -14.29
C SER A 133 4.68 -10.78 -13.14
N GLY A 134 4.91 -11.43 -11.99
CA GLY A 134 5.44 -10.76 -10.80
C GLY A 134 4.45 -9.79 -10.17
N GLY A 135 4.96 -8.71 -9.58
CA GLY A 135 4.17 -7.66 -8.93
C GLY A 135 3.74 -7.95 -7.49
N SER A 136 3.62 -9.23 -7.10
CA SER A 136 3.27 -9.62 -5.74
C SER A 136 4.46 -9.67 -4.80
N SER A 137 4.21 -9.50 -3.51
CA SER A 137 5.18 -9.68 -2.42
C SER A 137 6.46 -8.86 -2.59
N GLY A 138 6.33 -7.59 -2.99
CA GLY A 138 7.44 -6.68 -3.24
C GLY A 138 8.21 -6.95 -4.54
N SER A 139 7.80 -7.94 -5.34
CA SER A 139 8.43 -8.24 -6.63
C SER A 139 8.07 -7.20 -7.67
N SER A 140 8.96 -7.00 -8.66
CA SER A 140 8.64 -6.15 -9.82
C SER A 140 7.50 -6.76 -10.63
N LEU A 141 6.61 -5.90 -11.13
CA LEU A 141 5.61 -6.25 -12.12
C LEU A 141 6.24 -6.14 -13.51
N ASN A 142 6.11 -7.19 -14.33
CA ASN A 142 6.48 -7.16 -15.74
C ASN A 142 5.27 -7.53 -16.60
N VAL A 143 4.93 -6.67 -17.55
CA VAL A 143 3.98 -6.95 -18.62
C VAL A 143 4.76 -7.14 -19.91
N SER A 144 4.82 -8.37 -20.40
CA SER A 144 5.39 -8.68 -21.71
C SER A 144 4.37 -8.37 -22.81
N LEU A 145 4.75 -7.57 -23.79
CA LEU A 145 3.86 -7.04 -24.83
C LEU A 145 3.95 -7.82 -26.14
N ASN A 146 2.82 -7.92 -26.84
CA ASN A 146 2.72 -8.61 -28.13
C ASN A 146 2.43 -7.62 -29.27
N ALA A 147 2.29 -8.12 -30.50
CA ALA A 147 2.06 -7.28 -31.69
C ALA A 147 0.75 -6.49 -31.71
N SER A 148 -0.21 -6.81 -30.82
CA SER A 148 -1.46 -6.04 -30.66
C SER A 148 -1.30 -4.83 -29.72
N ALA A 149 -0.18 -4.73 -28.98
CA ALA A 149 0.11 -3.60 -28.11
C ALA A 149 0.48 -2.35 -28.93
N THR A 150 -0.52 -1.62 -29.41
CA THR A 150 -0.34 -0.32 -30.07
C THR A 150 0.03 0.77 -29.05
N PRO A 151 0.60 1.92 -29.47
CA PRO A 151 0.87 3.04 -28.56
C PRO A 151 -0.35 3.44 -27.71
N THR A 152 -1.55 3.51 -28.31
CA THR A 152 -2.79 3.80 -27.57
C THR A 152 -3.11 2.72 -26.53
N ALA A 153 -2.91 1.44 -26.86
CA ALA A 153 -3.18 0.37 -25.91
C ALA A 153 -2.19 0.37 -24.73
N VAL A 154 -0.91 0.71 -24.99
CA VAL A 154 0.11 0.80 -23.93
C VAL A 154 -0.08 2.05 -23.08
N ASP A 155 -0.52 3.16 -23.66
CA ASP A 155 -0.92 4.37 -22.94
C ASP A 155 -2.02 4.05 -21.90
N ARG A 156 -3.07 3.35 -22.34
CA ARG A 156 -4.16 2.87 -21.46
C ARG A 156 -3.69 1.84 -20.42
N LEU A 157 -2.73 0.98 -20.77
CA LEU A 157 -2.10 0.06 -19.82
C LEU A 157 -1.35 0.84 -18.73
N LEU A 158 -0.60 1.89 -19.09
CA LEU A 158 0.13 2.69 -18.11
C LEU A 158 -0.82 3.44 -17.16
N GLU A 159 -1.95 3.94 -17.67
CA GLU A 159 -3.03 4.54 -16.86
C GLU A 159 -3.75 3.54 -15.94
N SER A 160 -3.55 2.24 -16.15
CA SER A 160 -4.16 1.15 -15.37
C SER A 160 -3.21 0.51 -14.34
N LEU A 161 -1.96 0.97 -14.28
CA LEU A 161 -1.00 0.51 -13.28
C LEU A 161 -1.47 0.89 -11.88
N ALA A 162 -1.46 -0.07 -10.97
CA ALA A 162 -2.01 0.07 -9.65
C ALA A 162 -1.08 -0.47 -8.55
N TYR A 163 -1.29 0.05 -7.35
CA TYR A 163 -0.56 -0.30 -6.14
C TYR A 163 -1.52 -0.71 -5.03
N GLY A 164 -1.21 -1.81 -4.36
CA GLY A 164 -1.85 -2.24 -3.11
C GLY A 164 -0.79 -2.54 -2.04
N ASN A 165 -1.22 -2.58 -0.78
CA ASN A 165 -0.37 -2.93 0.35
C ASN A 165 -1.19 -3.75 1.33
N SER A 166 -0.64 -4.77 1.98
CA SER A 166 -1.37 -5.60 2.94
C SER A 166 -0.88 -5.45 4.39
N SER A 167 -0.20 -4.36 4.71
CA SER A 167 0.33 -4.06 6.04
C SER A 167 -0.58 -3.08 6.73
N ASP A 168 -0.76 -3.31 8.02
CA ASP A 168 -1.43 -2.46 9.02
C ASP A 168 -0.42 -1.51 9.72
N SER A 169 0.75 -1.34 9.09
CA SER A 169 1.87 -0.50 9.53
C SER A 169 2.87 -0.28 8.38
N PRO A 170 2.41 0.19 7.20
CA PRO A 170 3.24 0.29 6.01
C PRO A 170 4.36 1.32 6.23
N ALA A 171 5.49 1.11 5.57
CA ALA A 171 6.47 2.19 5.44
C ALA A 171 5.78 3.43 4.81
N GLY A 172 6.14 4.64 5.23
CA GLY A 172 5.43 5.85 4.80
C GLY A 172 5.57 6.20 3.31
N SER A 173 6.60 5.69 2.63
CA SER A 173 6.81 5.96 1.20
C SER A 173 7.63 4.89 0.48
N ARG A 174 7.39 4.73 -0.82
CA ARG A 174 8.23 3.97 -1.75
C ARG A 174 8.44 4.70 -3.05
N THR A 175 9.64 4.57 -3.62
CA THR A 175 9.95 5.11 -4.95
C THR A 175 9.74 4.01 -5.98
N ILE A 176 8.82 4.27 -6.91
CA ILE A 176 8.47 3.39 -8.01
C ILE A 176 9.22 3.84 -9.26
N ARG A 177 9.79 2.86 -9.97
CA ARG A 177 10.42 3.00 -11.28
C ARG A 177 9.52 2.35 -12.33
N VAL A 178 9.22 3.09 -13.39
CA VAL A 178 8.48 2.63 -14.57
C VAL A 178 9.41 2.66 -15.78
N ASP A 179 9.61 1.49 -16.38
CA ASP A 179 10.37 1.29 -17.62
C ASP A 179 9.42 0.85 -18.73
N VAL A 180 9.53 1.48 -19.90
CA VAL A 180 8.80 1.10 -21.11
C VAL A 180 9.81 0.77 -22.21
N ASN A 181 9.64 -0.39 -22.83
CA ASN A 181 10.48 -0.90 -23.91
C ASN A 181 9.57 -1.35 -25.05
N ASP A 182 9.85 -0.93 -26.28
CA ASP A 182 9.10 -1.25 -27.50
C ASP A 182 9.54 -2.55 -28.19
N GLY A 183 10.65 -3.15 -27.76
CA GLY A 183 11.24 -4.34 -28.35
C GLY A 183 12.06 -4.08 -29.64
N ALA A 184 12.08 -2.85 -30.12
CA ALA A 184 12.77 -2.44 -31.35
C ALA A 184 14.07 -1.68 -31.04
N ASP A 185 14.08 -0.89 -29.96
CA ASP A 185 15.15 0.02 -29.60
C ASP A 185 15.72 -0.22 -28.20
N PRO A 186 16.85 0.42 -27.84
CA PRO A 186 17.28 0.46 -26.45
C PRO A 186 16.17 0.97 -25.55
N ALA A 187 16.05 0.39 -24.36
CA ALA A 187 15.03 0.80 -23.39
C ALA A 187 15.08 2.31 -23.12
N ALA A 188 13.89 2.90 -22.99
CA ALA A 188 13.72 4.31 -22.65
C ALA A 188 14.39 4.67 -21.32
N ALA A 189 14.61 5.97 -21.10
CA ALA A 189 14.97 6.46 -19.78
C ALA A 189 13.79 6.18 -18.81
N PRO A 190 14.04 5.56 -17.63
CA PRO A 190 12.99 5.26 -16.68
C PRO A 190 12.33 6.54 -16.17
N ARG A 191 11.05 6.41 -15.81
CA ARG A 191 10.31 7.43 -15.05
C ARG A 191 10.15 6.97 -13.60
N PHE A 192 10.06 7.93 -12.70
CA PHE A 192 9.91 7.67 -11.28
C PHE A 192 8.70 8.40 -10.72
N THR A 193 8.02 7.77 -9.78
CA THR A 193 7.00 8.37 -8.92
C THR A 193 7.20 7.90 -7.48
N ILE A 194 6.75 8.70 -6.51
CA ILE A 194 6.76 8.32 -5.10
C ILE A 194 5.33 8.00 -4.67
N ILE A 195 5.10 6.79 -4.18
CA ILE A 195 3.84 6.44 -3.53
C ILE A 195 4.02 6.69 -2.04
N ASN A 196 3.24 7.61 -1.49
CA ASN A 196 3.12 7.81 -0.04
C ASN A 196 1.92 7.00 0.46
N VAL A 197 2.10 6.32 1.58
CA VAL A 197 1.00 5.67 2.29
C VAL A 197 0.93 6.30 3.67
N THR A 198 -0.19 6.96 3.94
CA THR A 198 -0.50 7.55 5.24
C THR A 198 -1.12 6.45 6.07
N ALA A 199 -0.38 5.98 7.06
CA ALA A 199 -0.91 5.05 8.05
C ALA A 199 -2.10 5.68 8.78
N GLU A 200 -3.07 4.87 9.15
CA GLU A 200 -4.28 5.26 9.86
C GLU A 200 -4.34 4.59 11.23
N ASN A 201 -5.04 5.22 12.17
CA ASN A 201 -5.23 4.59 13.46
C ASN A 201 -6.27 3.48 13.29
N GLU A 202 -5.95 2.30 13.77
CA GLU A 202 -6.81 1.13 13.69
C GLU A 202 -7.33 0.80 15.08
N LYS A 203 -8.52 0.22 15.12
CA LYS A 203 -9.14 -0.21 16.37
C LYS A 203 -9.22 -1.72 16.41
N ASP A 204 -8.97 -2.23 17.59
CA ASP A 204 -9.07 -3.63 17.98
C ASP A 204 -10.13 -3.64 19.09
N PHE A 205 -11.20 -4.42 18.91
CA PHE A 205 -12.37 -4.38 19.78
C PHE A 205 -12.56 -5.69 20.53
N GLY A 206 -12.78 -5.61 21.85
CA GLY A 206 -13.18 -6.80 22.61
C GLY A 206 -14.61 -7.25 22.31
N ASP A 207 -14.88 -8.54 22.52
CA ASP A 207 -16.07 -9.24 22.02
C ASP A 207 -17.16 -9.58 23.06
N ALA A 208 -17.03 -9.04 24.28
CA ALA A 208 -18.02 -9.21 25.34
C ALA A 208 -19.43 -8.67 24.98
N PRO A 209 -20.49 -9.13 25.66
CA PRO A 209 -21.84 -8.65 25.41
C PRO A 209 -21.93 -7.13 25.52
N ALA A 210 -22.75 -6.51 24.66
CA ALA A 210 -22.89 -5.06 24.59
C ALA A 210 -23.29 -4.38 25.92
N SER A 211 -23.87 -5.12 26.87
CA SER A 211 -24.18 -4.60 28.22
C SER A 211 -22.93 -4.14 28.97
N TYR A 212 -21.79 -4.80 28.75
CA TYR A 212 -20.50 -4.46 29.37
C TYR A 212 -19.82 -3.24 28.70
N GLY A 213 -20.45 -2.67 27.67
CA GLY A 213 -19.91 -1.58 26.86
C GLY A 213 -18.75 -2.02 25.96
N THR A 214 -18.31 -1.11 25.10
CA THR A 214 -17.25 -1.36 24.12
C THR A 214 -15.87 -1.28 24.77
N ALA A 215 -15.11 -2.37 24.68
CA ALA A 215 -13.68 -2.39 24.93
C ALA A 215 -12.98 -2.15 23.59
N GLU A 216 -12.06 -1.20 23.53
CA GLU A 216 -11.25 -0.97 22.33
C GLU A 216 -9.80 -0.69 22.72
N HIS A 217 -8.91 -1.11 21.84
CA HIS A 217 -7.51 -0.75 21.72
C HIS A 217 -7.34 0.05 20.43
N THR A 218 -6.43 1.01 20.38
CA THR A 218 -6.15 1.75 19.14
C THR A 218 -4.67 1.63 18.80
N ASN A 219 -4.36 0.96 17.69
CA ASN A 219 -3.01 0.96 17.13
C ASN A 219 -2.72 2.32 16.47
N SER A 220 -1.58 2.92 16.81
CA SER A 220 -1.21 4.23 16.29
C SER A 220 -0.63 4.16 14.88
N ALA A 221 -1.17 4.99 14.00
CA ALA A 221 -0.65 5.30 12.66
C ALA A 221 0.82 5.73 12.64
N THR A 222 1.38 6.16 13.77
CA THR A 222 2.79 6.59 13.84
C THR A 222 3.78 5.44 13.74
N GLY A 223 3.32 4.18 13.75
CA GLY A 223 4.18 3.00 13.75
C GLY A 223 5.00 2.86 15.04
N ILE A 224 4.64 3.62 16.08
CA ILE A 224 5.19 3.47 17.43
C ILE A 224 4.44 2.29 18.05
N PRO A 225 5.13 1.19 18.40
CA PRO A 225 4.45 0.07 19.04
C PRO A 225 3.89 0.53 20.38
N GLN A 226 2.60 0.26 20.63
CA GLN A 226 1.94 0.54 21.91
C GLN A 226 1.91 -0.70 22.80
N SER A 227 1.79 -0.50 24.11
CA SER A 227 1.66 -1.63 25.01
C SER A 227 0.29 -2.27 24.90
N ARG A 228 0.28 -3.59 24.84
CA ARG A 228 -0.93 -4.39 24.67
C ARG A 228 -0.94 -5.57 25.62
N LEU A 229 -2.11 -6.17 25.83
CA LEU A 229 -2.18 -7.49 26.44
C LEU A 229 -1.58 -8.51 25.46
N ASN A 230 -1.22 -9.70 25.95
CA ASN A 230 -0.81 -10.77 25.02
C ASN A 230 -1.98 -11.06 24.07
N GLY A 231 -1.64 -11.24 22.79
CA GLY A 231 -2.60 -11.23 21.68
C GLY A 231 -1.91 -10.62 20.45
N ALA A 232 -2.29 -11.08 19.26
CA ALA A 232 -1.94 -10.39 18.03
C ALA A 232 -3.02 -9.35 17.76
N PHE A 233 -2.63 -8.09 17.59
CA PHE A 233 -3.55 -7.04 17.17
C PHE A 233 -4.26 -7.46 15.88
N ASP A 234 -5.58 -7.54 15.92
CA ASP A 234 -6.46 -7.59 14.75
C ASP A 234 -7.35 -6.36 14.72
N ALA A 235 -7.40 -5.72 13.56
CA ALA A 235 -8.11 -4.48 13.39
C ALA A 235 -9.54 -4.75 12.90
N GLU A 236 -10.53 -4.24 13.61
CA GLU A 236 -11.92 -4.23 13.17
C GLU A 236 -12.44 -2.80 13.01
N SER A 237 -13.33 -2.64 12.04
CA SER A 237 -14.08 -1.39 11.89
C SER A 237 -15.23 -1.25 12.90
N VAL A 238 -15.67 -2.36 13.50
CA VAL A 238 -16.81 -2.47 14.43
C VAL A 238 -16.59 -3.64 15.38
N ALA A 239 -16.97 -3.48 16.65
CA ALA A 239 -16.91 -4.56 17.65
C ALA A 239 -17.78 -5.77 17.29
N ASN A 240 -17.21 -6.97 17.40
CA ASN A 240 -17.89 -8.24 17.18
C ASN A 240 -18.49 -8.81 18.49
N SER A 241 -19.29 -8.02 19.21
CA SER A 241 -19.86 -8.47 20.49
C SER A 241 -20.73 -9.74 20.38
N SER A 242 -20.55 -10.69 21.29
CA SER A 242 -21.33 -11.92 21.37
C SER A 242 -21.77 -12.23 22.82
N ALA A 243 -22.80 -13.08 22.97
CA ALA A 243 -23.35 -13.41 24.29
C ALA A 243 -22.40 -14.22 25.19
N ASN A 244 -21.37 -14.82 24.60
CA ASN A 244 -20.43 -15.73 25.25
C ASN A 244 -18.97 -15.32 25.05
N ALA A 245 -18.70 -14.09 24.56
CA ALA A 245 -17.36 -13.63 24.20
C ALA A 245 -16.61 -14.67 23.32
N GLN A 246 -17.27 -15.06 22.22
CA GLN A 246 -16.67 -15.84 21.13
C GLN A 246 -16.90 -15.16 19.77
N GLY A 247 -17.09 -13.85 19.76
CA GLY A 247 -17.45 -13.12 18.55
C GLY A 247 -16.27 -13.05 17.59
N ASP A 248 -15.12 -12.62 18.12
CA ASP A 248 -13.85 -12.59 17.38
C ASP A 248 -13.18 -13.94 17.24
N ASP A 249 -13.51 -14.92 18.08
CA ASP A 249 -13.05 -16.32 17.89
C ASP A 249 -13.39 -16.87 16.48
N THR A 250 -14.39 -16.28 15.82
CA THR A 250 -14.84 -16.67 14.47
C THR A 250 -14.48 -15.68 13.36
N TYR A 251 -13.89 -14.53 13.71
CA TYR A 251 -13.55 -13.45 12.80
C TYR A 251 -12.17 -12.87 13.17
N GLY A 252 -11.11 -13.24 12.45
CA GLY A 252 -9.76 -12.75 12.77
C GLY A 252 -8.97 -13.73 13.64
N ALA A 253 -8.16 -13.20 14.56
CA ALA A 253 -7.31 -13.97 15.45
C ALA A 253 -7.94 -14.00 16.85
N ASP A 254 -7.96 -15.17 17.50
CA ASP A 254 -8.34 -15.28 18.91
C ASP A 254 -7.21 -14.66 19.77
N ASP A 255 -7.32 -13.38 20.06
CA ASP A 255 -6.26 -12.60 20.70
C ASP A 255 -6.54 -12.33 22.20
N GLU A 256 -7.77 -12.55 22.67
CA GLU A 256 -8.16 -12.39 24.08
C GLU A 256 -8.10 -13.70 24.90
N ALA A 257 -7.80 -14.84 24.27
CA ALA A 257 -7.68 -16.15 24.93
C ALA A 257 -6.61 -16.23 26.04
N ASP A 258 -5.64 -15.31 26.07
CA ASP A 258 -4.49 -15.39 26.97
C ASP A 258 -4.68 -14.68 28.33
N ALA A 259 -5.81 -14.00 28.57
CA ALA A 259 -5.99 -13.20 29.78
C ALA A 259 -6.40 -14.00 31.03
N VAL A 260 -6.98 -15.20 30.88
CA VAL A 260 -7.56 -15.93 32.02
C VAL A 260 -7.37 -17.44 31.86
N ASN A 261 -6.35 -18.00 32.52
CA ASN A 261 -6.35 -19.44 32.79
C ASN A 261 -7.67 -19.81 33.46
N ALA A 262 -8.31 -20.90 33.02
CA ALA A 262 -9.62 -21.41 33.41
C ALA A 262 -9.78 -21.67 34.93
N ASN A 263 -9.73 -20.61 35.73
CA ASN A 263 -9.84 -20.64 37.17
C ASN A 263 -11.31 -20.50 37.53
N ARG A 264 -11.80 -21.41 38.37
CA ARG A 264 -13.15 -21.32 38.92
C ARG A 264 -13.15 -20.26 40.02
N PHE A 265 -13.89 -19.18 39.82
CA PHE A 265 -14.10 -18.14 40.82
C PHE A 265 -15.11 -18.67 41.85
N ALA A 266 -14.63 -18.97 43.06
CA ALA A 266 -15.46 -19.46 44.15
C ALA A 266 -15.69 -18.35 45.19
N PRO A 267 -16.95 -18.03 45.58
CA PRO A 267 -17.23 -16.99 46.56
C PRO A 267 -16.44 -17.17 47.87
N GLY A 268 -15.76 -16.09 48.29
CA GLY A 268 -14.95 -16.07 49.51
C GLY A 268 -13.52 -16.61 49.37
N PHE A 269 -13.09 -17.01 48.19
CA PHE A 269 -11.74 -17.52 47.93
C PHE A 269 -10.92 -16.54 47.09
N ALA A 270 -9.59 -16.62 47.26
CA ALA A 270 -8.66 -15.93 46.39
C ALA A 270 -8.45 -16.73 45.09
N VAL A 271 -8.24 -16.01 44.00
CA VAL A 271 -7.91 -16.54 42.67
C VAL A 271 -6.62 -15.90 42.20
N ASP A 272 -5.68 -16.71 41.74
CA ASP A 272 -4.47 -16.22 41.09
C ASP A 272 -4.73 -16.00 39.60
N LEU A 273 -4.34 -14.83 39.10
CA LEU A 273 -4.38 -14.46 37.69
C LEU A 273 -2.96 -14.31 37.17
N ASN A 274 -2.75 -14.67 35.92
CA ASN A 274 -1.48 -14.45 35.23
C ASN A 274 -1.77 -13.72 33.93
N ILE A 275 -1.47 -12.43 33.89
CA ILE A 275 -1.82 -11.54 32.80
C ILE A 275 -0.56 -11.27 31.97
N GLY A 276 -0.60 -11.64 30.70
CA GLY A 276 0.44 -11.34 29.74
C GLY A 276 0.37 -9.89 29.28
N ALA A 277 1.51 -9.19 29.31
CA ALA A 277 1.64 -7.83 28.82
C ALA A 277 2.82 -7.73 27.84
N ASN A 278 2.59 -7.14 26.69
CA ASN A 278 3.64 -6.69 25.79
C ASN A 278 3.88 -5.19 26.01
N VAL A 279 4.93 -4.85 26.75
CA VAL A 279 5.19 -3.47 27.19
C VAL A 279 6.16 -2.78 26.23
N HIS A 280 5.68 -1.73 25.56
CA HIS A 280 6.47 -0.91 24.64
C HIS A 280 6.72 0.51 25.16
N SER A 281 5.99 0.95 26.19
CA SER A 281 6.24 2.24 26.85
C SER A 281 7.64 2.30 27.47
N THR A 282 8.33 3.43 27.25
CA THR A 282 9.65 3.70 27.85
C THR A 282 9.60 4.08 29.33
N VAL A 283 8.40 4.42 29.84
CA VAL A 283 8.16 4.77 31.25
C VAL A 283 7.34 3.70 31.99
N GLY A 284 7.11 2.55 31.34
CA GLY A 284 6.32 1.43 31.83
C GLY A 284 4.83 1.56 31.52
N SER A 285 4.08 0.49 31.83
CA SER A 285 2.63 0.42 31.62
C SER A 285 1.94 -0.10 32.87
N ILE A 286 0.65 0.17 32.97
CA ILE A 286 -0.20 -0.22 34.10
C ILE A 286 -1.36 -1.07 33.63
N ILE A 287 -1.81 -2.00 34.47
CA ILE A 287 -3.03 -2.79 34.25
C ILE A 287 -4.09 -2.44 35.30
N SER A 288 -5.35 -2.37 34.85
CA SER A 288 -6.54 -2.43 35.69
C SER A 288 -7.43 -3.58 35.24
N ALA A 289 -8.17 -4.17 36.17
CA ALA A 289 -9.09 -5.26 35.86
C ALA A 289 -10.39 -5.16 36.65
N TRP A 290 -11.48 -5.62 36.04
CA TRP A 290 -12.83 -5.63 36.60
C TRP A 290 -13.47 -7.01 36.42
N VAL A 291 -14.25 -7.46 37.41
CA VAL A 291 -15.04 -8.70 37.34
C VAL A 291 -16.46 -8.37 37.74
N ASP A 292 -17.43 -8.73 36.90
CA ASP A 292 -18.85 -8.61 37.22
C ASP A 292 -19.24 -9.74 38.18
N TYR A 293 -19.21 -9.46 39.48
CA TYR A 293 -19.46 -10.49 40.49
C TYR A 293 -20.94 -10.74 40.75
N ASN A 294 -21.81 -9.78 40.39
CA ASN A 294 -23.23 -9.87 40.69
C ASN A 294 -24.06 -10.41 39.50
N ILE A 295 -23.45 -10.47 38.30
CA ILE A 295 -23.99 -10.90 37.01
C ILE A 295 -25.14 -9.98 36.55
N ASP A 296 -24.96 -8.68 36.66
CA ASP A 296 -25.94 -7.69 36.19
C ASP A 296 -25.62 -7.09 34.81
N GLY A 297 -24.47 -7.44 34.24
CA GLY A 297 -24.11 -7.08 32.88
C GLY A 297 -23.24 -5.84 32.77
N ASP A 298 -22.71 -5.30 33.87
CA ASP A 298 -21.76 -4.18 33.84
C ASP A 298 -20.61 -4.32 34.86
N PHE A 299 -19.80 -3.26 35.01
CA PHE A 299 -18.63 -3.23 35.93
C PHE A 299 -18.69 -2.03 36.90
N ASN A 300 -19.88 -1.48 37.12
CA ASN A 300 -20.08 -0.21 37.82
C ASN A 300 -20.19 -0.39 39.33
N ASP A 301 -20.24 -1.63 39.83
CA ASP A 301 -20.48 -1.87 41.23
C ASP A 301 -19.22 -1.78 42.10
N ALA A 302 -19.48 -1.49 43.38
CA ALA A 302 -18.44 -1.45 44.38
C ALA A 302 -17.82 -2.84 44.58
N GLY A 303 -16.50 -2.92 44.36
CA GLY A 303 -15.75 -4.17 44.54
C GLY A 303 -15.50 -4.93 43.24
N GLU A 304 -16.03 -4.47 42.11
CA GLU A 304 -15.82 -5.11 40.82
C GLU A 304 -14.48 -4.77 40.19
N ARG A 305 -13.92 -3.58 40.48
CA ARG A 305 -12.53 -3.28 40.12
C ARG A 305 -11.56 -4.03 41.03
N VAL A 306 -11.02 -5.14 40.54
CA VAL A 306 -10.15 -6.07 41.29
C VAL A 306 -8.65 -5.76 41.19
N ILE A 307 -8.21 -5.09 40.12
CA ILE A 307 -6.85 -4.57 39.96
C ILE A 307 -6.95 -3.08 39.62
N THR A 308 -6.16 -2.24 40.31
CA THR A 308 -6.17 -0.78 40.10
C THR A 308 -4.77 -0.29 39.77
N ASN A 309 -4.55 0.11 38.51
CA ASN A 309 -3.34 0.77 38.01
C ASN A 309 -2.03 0.09 38.47
N ALA A 310 -1.97 -1.24 38.40
CA ALA A 310 -0.81 -1.99 38.80
C ALA A 310 0.27 -1.92 37.72
N VAL A 311 1.49 -1.50 38.08
CA VAL A 311 2.62 -1.46 37.15
C VAL A 311 2.98 -2.89 36.72
N VAL A 312 3.18 -3.08 35.42
CA VAL A 312 3.53 -4.36 34.83
C VAL A 312 4.86 -4.31 34.10
N ALA A 313 5.51 -5.47 34.01
CA ALA A 313 6.67 -5.69 33.17
C ALA A 313 6.26 -6.44 31.89
N ASN A 314 7.13 -6.39 30.88
CA ASN A 314 6.97 -7.19 29.68
C ASN A 314 6.95 -8.70 30.03
N GLY A 315 6.00 -9.44 29.46
CA GLY A 315 5.73 -10.84 29.75
C GLY A 315 4.60 -11.02 30.76
N ASN A 316 4.65 -12.14 31.47
CA ASN A 316 3.58 -12.58 32.36
C ASN A 316 3.67 -11.93 33.75
N ASN A 317 2.56 -11.36 34.22
CA ASN A 317 2.43 -10.67 35.50
C ASN A 317 1.41 -11.40 36.38
N ALA A 318 1.85 -11.85 37.56
CA ALA A 318 1.01 -12.57 38.50
C ALA A 318 0.28 -11.62 39.45
N PHE A 319 -1.04 -11.84 39.61
CA PHE A 319 -1.91 -11.12 40.53
C PHE A 319 -2.73 -12.10 41.36
N THR A 320 -3.14 -11.70 42.55
CA THR A 320 -4.11 -12.44 43.35
C THR A 320 -5.29 -11.52 43.62
N ILE A 321 -6.49 -11.97 43.25
CA ILE A 321 -7.75 -11.25 43.47
C ILE A 321 -8.64 -12.04 44.44
N ASN A 322 -9.51 -11.35 45.18
CA ASN A 322 -10.43 -12.00 46.12
C ASN A 322 -11.84 -11.97 45.55
N VAL A 323 -12.50 -13.14 45.52
CA VAL A 323 -13.91 -13.25 45.13
C VAL A 323 -14.79 -12.93 46.35
N PRO A 324 -15.69 -11.93 46.29
CA PRO A 324 -16.60 -11.63 47.39
C PRO A 324 -17.47 -12.83 47.77
N GLN A 325 -17.81 -12.98 49.05
CA GLN A 325 -18.79 -14.00 49.48
C GLN A 325 -20.19 -13.76 48.90
N THR A 326 -20.46 -12.52 48.48
CA THR A 326 -21.72 -12.09 47.86
C THR A 326 -21.76 -12.34 46.36
N ALA A 327 -20.71 -12.89 45.75
CA ALA A 327 -20.68 -13.16 44.32
C ALA A 327 -21.78 -14.15 43.92
N THR A 328 -22.52 -13.83 42.86
CA THR A 328 -23.58 -14.66 42.30
C THR A 328 -22.96 -15.82 41.54
N PRO A 329 -23.34 -17.08 41.80
CA PRO A 329 -22.87 -18.21 41.00
C PRO A 329 -23.41 -18.16 39.57
N GLY A 330 -22.51 -18.20 38.58
CA GLY A 330 -22.86 -18.23 37.16
C GLY A 330 -21.65 -17.97 36.26
N THR A 331 -21.89 -17.87 34.95
CA THR A 331 -20.90 -17.35 34.00
C THR A 331 -21.01 -15.83 33.98
N THR A 332 -19.88 -15.15 33.99
CA THR A 332 -19.75 -13.70 33.97
C THR A 332 -18.44 -13.34 33.29
N PHE A 333 -18.20 -12.05 33.07
CA PHE A 333 -17.06 -11.54 32.32
C PHE A 333 -16.07 -10.80 33.24
N MET A 334 -14.80 -10.84 32.86
CA MET A 334 -13.72 -10.03 33.39
C MET A 334 -13.20 -9.11 32.28
N ARG A 335 -12.99 -7.84 32.60
CA ARG A 335 -12.30 -6.90 31.73
C ARG A 335 -10.89 -6.65 32.24
N VAL A 336 -9.90 -6.69 31.35
CA VAL A 336 -8.52 -6.30 31.64
C VAL A 336 -8.17 -5.15 30.72
N ARG A 337 -7.61 -4.06 31.28
CA ARG A 337 -7.10 -2.92 30.52
C ARG A 337 -5.64 -2.71 30.83
N ILE A 338 -4.79 -2.62 29.82
CA ILE A 338 -3.43 -2.07 29.92
C ILE A 338 -3.43 -0.63 29.41
N THR A 339 -2.59 0.23 29.98
CA THR A 339 -2.40 1.61 29.50
C THR A 339 -0.95 2.01 29.69
N ASP A 340 -0.40 2.76 28.74
CA ASP A 340 0.93 3.33 28.87
C ASP A 340 0.97 4.38 29.99
N ASN A 341 2.01 4.34 30.81
CA ASN A 341 2.17 5.24 31.95
C ASN A 341 2.81 6.59 31.56
N ASP A 342 2.73 6.95 30.28
CA ASP A 342 3.21 8.22 29.71
C ASP A 342 2.11 9.29 29.60
N GLY A 343 0.87 8.94 29.97
CA GLY A 343 -0.28 9.85 29.95
C GLY A 343 -1.03 9.89 28.63
N ASP A 344 -0.69 9.03 27.67
CA ASP A 344 -1.41 8.87 26.41
C ASP A 344 -2.57 7.86 26.56
N ASN A 345 -3.79 8.38 26.60
CA ASN A 345 -5.00 7.55 26.72
C ASN A 345 -5.42 6.89 25.40
N LEU A 346 -4.78 7.21 24.27
CA LEU A 346 -5.01 6.51 23.00
C LEU A 346 -4.43 5.08 23.05
N ASN A 347 -3.58 4.78 24.03
CA ASN A 347 -2.79 3.55 24.13
C ASN A 347 -3.37 2.58 25.17
N SER A 348 -4.70 2.59 25.37
CA SER A 348 -5.33 1.66 26.31
C SER A 348 -5.82 0.43 25.56
N ALA A 349 -5.16 -0.73 25.71
CA ALA A 349 -5.71 -1.98 25.18
C ALA A 349 -6.64 -2.60 26.22
N THR A 350 -7.82 -3.08 25.80
CA THR A 350 -8.84 -3.61 26.70
C THR A 350 -9.39 -4.93 26.15
N ALA A 351 -9.23 -6.02 26.89
CA ALA A 351 -9.85 -7.32 26.58
C ALA A 351 -10.98 -7.60 27.57
N THR A 352 -12.05 -8.29 27.15
CA THR A 352 -13.15 -8.71 28.04
C THR A 352 -13.56 -10.16 27.74
N ARG A 353 -13.47 -11.07 28.72
CA ARG A 353 -13.87 -12.48 28.62
C ARG A 353 -14.47 -13.01 29.92
#